data_AF-A0A7D9D2W1-F1
#
_entry.id   AF-A0A7D9D2W1-F1
#
_cell.length_a   1.000
_cell.length_b   1.000
_cell.length_c   1.000
_cell.angle_alpha   90.00
_cell.angle_beta   90.00
_cell.angle_gamma   90.00
#
_symmetry.space_group_name_H-M   'P 1'
#
loop_
_entity.id
_entity.type
_entity.pdbx_description
1 polymer ?
#
loop_
_entity_poly.entity_id
_entity_poly.type
_entity_poly.pdbx_seq_one_letter_code
_entity_poly.pdbx_strand_id
1 'polypeptide(L)'
;ATSKSLESFAEFSHTFGGTEYIQSLLKYTNQSSIRNNQSLQEHLMHVLASLVYDNRERMKVLVDYFKPVLNFNKYDMEHSAEDQQKLELFCVLTNGIDRNAIGNTLKDYIISLEIISDALEYITVHAPCVKPTLLRTDSDELKEFISKPALKYILRILTGMAYCHENTQMAIATANTIPIIHRLEQVSSDEHVGSLAENLLEALRTNPTVATCIEEAREFTRSEKKRLAMAMREKQLGQLGMRTNDKGQVTAKSTILQQMEELGEETGLVCCICREGYKYQPTKVLGIYTFTKRCNVDDFEAKPRKTIGYNTVTHFNIVHVDCHMSAVRLARTRDEWESAALQNANTKCNGLLPLWGPQVPESAFASCLARHNTYLQESTNHRDIGHSSTIHDLKLLLMRFAQEKSFHEDTGGGGPQSNMHMVPYLIHMALYVINTTRVSKKEESVLMSYLETTSSEKMIESSYEAESPLYWMTMSILLHTASTWNKHRVTHLKRMIILAHARHLQPSGPIKALPSKNEEDYTVYKHYLVFYGIIDGIYKNFFKNVSGTDEQWPSNLADYIRHNDEALMKASERLLGIYMDELLPCTSFPEFCDVAELLDVISTPETFITDVL
;
A
#
# COMPACT_ATOMS: atom_id res chain seq x y z
N ALA A 1 -12.71 0.49 26.34
CA ALA A 1 -12.20 1.04 27.61
C ALA A 1 -11.16 2.13 27.37
N THR A 2 -10.21 1.89 26.46
CA THR A 2 -9.18 2.87 26.03
C THR A 2 -9.71 4.00 25.13
N SER A 3 -11.03 4.04 24.85
CA SER A 3 -11.74 5.14 24.18
C SER A 3 -12.27 6.21 25.14
N LYS A 4 -12.08 6.06 26.45
CA LYS A 4 -12.46 7.04 27.47
C LYS A 4 -11.34 8.05 27.71
N SER A 5 -11.62 9.12 28.47
CA SER A 5 -10.58 10.07 28.91
C SER A 5 -9.51 9.36 29.76
N LEU A 6 -8.29 9.91 29.75
CA LEU A 6 -7.17 9.39 30.55
C LEU A 6 -7.54 9.28 32.04
N GLU A 7 -8.21 10.29 32.59
CA GLU A 7 -8.67 10.31 34.00
C GLU A 7 -9.65 9.17 34.31
N SER A 8 -10.64 8.94 33.45
CA SER A 8 -11.60 7.84 33.63
C SER A 8 -10.93 6.47 33.48
N PHE A 9 -9.92 6.37 32.63
CA PHE A 9 -9.13 5.15 32.49
C PHE A 9 -8.24 4.90 33.71
N ALA A 10 -7.63 5.94 34.28
CA ALA A 10 -6.81 5.84 35.48
C ALA A 10 -7.59 5.18 36.64
N GLU A 11 -8.80 5.69 36.92
CA GLU A 11 -9.71 5.11 37.91
C GLU A 11 -10.08 3.66 37.60
N PHE A 12 -10.36 3.35 36.34
CA PHE A 12 -10.67 1.99 35.89
C PHE A 12 -9.46 1.05 36.02
N SER A 13 -8.25 1.52 35.75
CA SER A 13 -7.00 0.74 35.81
C SER A 13 -6.71 0.21 37.23
N HIS A 14 -7.16 0.92 38.27
CA HIS A 14 -7.08 0.48 39.66
C HIS A 14 -7.94 -0.75 39.96
N THR A 15 -8.97 -1.01 39.14
CA THR A 15 -9.83 -2.20 39.29
C THR A 15 -9.19 -3.46 38.69
N PHE A 16 -8.14 -3.32 37.88
CA PHE A 16 -7.44 -4.47 37.33
C PHE A 16 -6.67 -5.23 38.42
N GLY A 17 -6.41 -6.51 38.18
CA GLY A 17 -5.66 -7.36 39.10
C GLY A 17 -4.22 -6.87 39.37
N GLY A 18 -3.56 -7.50 40.35
CA GLY A 18 -2.16 -7.21 40.69
C GLY A 18 -1.14 -7.56 39.60
N THR A 19 0.13 -7.25 39.84
CA THR A 19 1.24 -7.54 38.93
C THR A 19 1.41 -9.03 38.61
N GLU A 20 0.89 -9.92 39.45
CA GLU A 20 0.94 -11.38 39.29
C GLU A 20 0.20 -11.87 38.03
N TYR A 21 -0.83 -11.15 37.59
CA TYR A 21 -1.54 -11.46 36.34
C TYR A 21 -0.66 -11.20 35.11
N ILE A 22 0.11 -10.10 35.13
CA ILE A 22 1.06 -9.78 34.06
C ILE A 22 2.15 -10.86 33.99
N GLN A 23 2.71 -11.24 35.14
CA GLN A 23 3.71 -12.31 35.22
C GLN A 23 3.15 -13.65 34.73
N SER A 24 1.89 -13.97 35.04
CA SER A 24 1.24 -15.19 34.59
C SER A 24 1.05 -15.20 33.08
N LEU A 25 0.53 -14.12 32.50
CA LEU A 25 0.36 -13.95 31.05
C LEU A 25 1.70 -14.01 30.29
N LEU A 26 2.76 -13.41 30.85
CA LEU A 26 4.11 -13.51 30.29
C LEU A 26 4.66 -14.94 30.30
N LYS A 27 4.32 -15.78 31.29
CA LYS A 27 4.73 -17.20 31.26
C LYS A 27 4.08 -17.97 30.11
N TYR A 28 2.88 -17.58 29.69
CA TYR A 28 2.18 -18.22 28.57
C TYR A 28 2.82 -17.89 27.21
N THR A 29 3.60 -16.81 27.08
CA THR A 29 4.28 -16.48 25.81
C THR A 29 5.27 -17.55 25.36
N ASN A 30 5.74 -18.38 26.29
CA ASN A 30 6.69 -19.47 26.03
C ASN A 30 6.01 -20.80 25.66
N GLN A 31 4.68 -20.88 25.65
CA GLN A 31 3.97 -22.07 25.22
C GLN A 31 4.04 -22.24 23.70
N SER A 32 4.25 -23.47 23.24
CA SER A 32 4.39 -23.81 21.81
C SER A 32 3.17 -23.42 20.97
N SER A 33 1.97 -23.49 21.54
CA SER A 33 0.71 -23.07 20.91
C SER A 33 0.66 -21.58 20.59
N ILE A 34 1.23 -20.74 21.46
CA ILE A 34 1.32 -19.29 21.27
C ILE A 34 2.55 -18.94 20.41
N ARG A 35 3.67 -19.64 20.60
CA ARG A 35 4.89 -19.43 19.83
C ARG A 35 4.69 -19.61 18.32
N ASN A 36 3.85 -20.58 17.91
CA ASN A 36 3.65 -20.93 16.51
C ASN A 36 2.47 -20.19 15.84
N ASN A 37 1.79 -19.29 16.57
CA ASN A 37 0.62 -18.60 16.06
C ASN A 37 0.76 -17.09 16.24
N GLN A 38 1.11 -16.40 15.14
CA GLN A 38 1.37 -14.97 15.14
C GLN A 38 0.17 -14.13 15.59
N SER A 39 -1.05 -14.47 15.15
CA SER A 39 -2.25 -13.70 15.53
C SER A 39 -2.54 -13.80 17.03
N LEU A 40 -2.24 -14.95 17.65
CA LEU A 40 -2.36 -15.10 19.11
C LEU A 40 -1.29 -14.31 19.86
N GLN A 41 -0.07 -14.19 19.33
CA GLN A 41 0.97 -13.35 19.92
C GLN A 41 0.56 -11.88 19.88
N GLU A 42 0.05 -11.41 18.75
CA GLU A 42 -0.44 -10.04 18.57
C GLU A 42 -1.56 -9.71 19.56
N HIS A 43 -2.58 -10.57 19.66
CA HIS A 43 -3.68 -10.39 20.61
C HIS A 43 -3.19 -10.44 22.07
N LEU A 44 -2.31 -11.38 22.41
CA LEU A 44 -1.77 -11.49 23.78
C LEU A 44 -0.95 -10.26 24.17
N MET A 45 -0.10 -9.77 23.28
CA MET A 45 0.70 -8.56 23.52
C MET A 45 -0.17 -7.31 23.61
N HIS A 46 -1.20 -7.18 22.77
CA HIS A 46 -2.18 -6.08 22.84
C HIS A 46 -2.93 -6.06 24.18
N VAL A 47 -3.38 -7.23 24.66
CA VAL A 47 -4.01 -7.38 25.97
C VAL A 47 -3.03 -7.02 27.08
N LEU A 48 -1.78 -7.51 27.02
CA LEU A 48 -0.74 -7.18 28.00
C LEU A 48 -0.46 -5.68 28.06
N ALA A 49 -0.34 -5.00 26.91
CA ALA A 49 -0.17 -3.55 26.85
C ALA A 49 -1.36 -2.83 27.53
N SER A 50 -2.58 -3.23 27.19
CA SER A 50 -3.82 -2.65 27.71
C SER A 50 -3.98 -2.79 29.23
N LEU A 51 -3.45 -3.87 29.82
CA LEU A 51 -3.52 -4.10 31.26
C LEU A 51 -2.53 -3.26 32.08
N VAL A 52 -1.49 -2.72 31.44
CA VAL A 52 -0.44 -1.97 32.14
C VAL A 52 -0.53 -0.46 31.98
N TYR A 53 -1.31 0.06 31.02
CA TYR A 53 -1.45 1.50 30.79
C TYR A 53 -1.75 2.27 32.08
N ASP A 54 -1.10 3.42 32.23
CA ASP A 54 -1.23 4.32 33.37
C ASP A 54 -0.94 3.71 34.76
N ASN A 55 -0.30 2.53 34.82
CA ASN A 55 0.10 1.88 36.07
C ASN A 55 1.60 1.55 36.10
N ARG A 56 2.39 2.38 36.79
CA ARG A 56 3.86 2.29 36.80
C ARG A 56 4.40 0.94 37.28
N GLU A 57 3.77 0.32 38.28
CA GLU A 57 4.22 -0.98 38.79
C GLU A 57 4.02 -2.11 37.76
N ARG A 58 2.87 -2.11 37.07
CA ARG A 58 2.58 -3.09 36.02
C ARG A 58 3.43 -2.85 34.77
N MET A 59 3.59 -1.59 34.35
CA MET A 59 4.48 -1.24 33.23
C MET A 59 5.91 -1.67 33.52
N LYS A 60 6.37 -1.50 34.77
CA LYS A 60 7.68 -1.98 35.20
C LYS A 60 7.83 -3.49 35.04
N VAL A 61 6.88 -4.28 35.52
CA VAL A 61 6.93 -5.75 35.40
C VAL A 61 6.93 -6.18 33.93
N LEU A 62 6.15 -5.53 33.08
CA LEU A 62 6.11 -5.82 31.65
C LEU A 62 7.45 -5.53 30.97
N VAL A 63 8.02 -4.34 31.16
CA VAL A 63 9.26 -3.96 30.47
C VAL A 63 10.49 -4.66 31.07
N ASP A 64 10.52 -4.90 32.39
CA ASP A 64 11.60 -5.65 33.05
C ASP A 64 11.73 -7.08 32.49
N TYR A 65 10.62 -7.68 32.04
CA TYR A 65 10.67 -8.95 31.34
C TYR A 65 11.56 -8.87 30.10
N PHE A 66 11.42 -7.85 29.25
CA PHE A 66 12.17 -7.70 28.00
C PHE A 66 13.58 -7.13 28.17
N LYS A 67 13.86 -6.45 29.28
CA LYS A 67 15.15 -5.78 29.55
C LYS A 67 16.42 -6.58 29.18
N PRO A 68 16.52 -7.91 29.40
CA PRO A 68 17.73 -8.68 29.03
C PRO A 68 18.07 -8.65 27.53
N VAL A 69 17.08 -8.47 26.64
CA VAL A 69 17.27 -8.50 25.18
C VAL A 69 17.33 -7.12 24.54
N LEU A 70 17.16 -6.05 25.33
CA LEU A 70 17.16 -4.67 24.83
C LEU A 70 18.55 -4.02 24.82
N ASN A 71 19.58 -4.75 25.26
CA ASN A 71 20.96 -4.34 25.01
C ASN A 71 21.36 -4.76 23.59
N PHE A 72 21.12 -3.88 22.62
CA PHE A 72 21.30 -4.16 21.20
C PHE A 72 22.74 -4.54 20.83
N ASN A 73 23.74 -3.87 21.43
CA ASN A 73 25.14 -4.20 21.21
C ASN A 73 25.52 -5.59 21.72
N LYS A 74 24.98 -5.98 22.89
CA LYS A 74 25.16 -7.33 23.42
C LYS A 74 24.44 -8.36 22.55
N TYR A 75 23.24 -8.04 22.09
CA TYR A 75 22.43 -8.91 21.25
C TYR A 75 23.14 -9.28 19.93
N ASP A 76 23.83 -8.32 19.31
CA ASP A 76 24.64 -8.58 18.11
C ASP A 76 25.79 -9.55 18.35
N MET A 77 26.40 -9.51 19.55
CA MET A 77 27.53 -10.36 19.91
C MET A 77 27.08 -11.78 20.26
N GLU A 78 26.03 -11.89 21.05
CA GLU A 78 25.48 -13.16 21.51
C GLU A 78 23.96 -13.04 21.74
N HIS A 79 23.21 -13.98 21.16
CA HIS A 79 21.80 -14.17 21.47
C HIS A 79 21.41 -15.64 21.26
N SER A 80 20.48 -16.12 22.08
CA SER A 80 19.85 -17.42 21.92
C SER A 80 18.57 -17.32 21.07
N ALA A 81 18.04 -18.46 20.64
CA ALA A 81 16.73 -18.51 19.98
C ALA A 81 15.58 -18.05 20.91
N GLU A 82 15.77 -18.12 22.24
CA GLU A 82 14.82 -17.57 23.22
C GLU A 82 14.91 -16.04 23.26
N ASP A 83 16.12 -15.48 23.24
CA ASP A 83 16.33 -14.03 23.18
C ASP A 83 15.72 -13.43 21.90
N GLN A 84 15.91 -14.11 20.76
CA GLN A 84 15.32 -13.72 19.49
C GLN A 84 13.78 -13.70 19.54
N GLN A 85 13.16 -14.75 20.09
CA GLN A 85 11.71 -14.81 20.27
C GLN A 85 11.22 -13.69 21.20
N LYS A 86 11.98 -13.40 22.24
CA LYS A 86 11.63 -12.38 23.24
C LYS A 86 11.71 -10.97 22.66
N LEU A 87 12.72 -10.70 21.83
CA LEU A 87 12.86 -9.43 21.13
C LEU A 87 11.78 -9.27 20.04
N GLU A 88 11.41 -10.37 19.37
CA GLU A 88 10.27 -10.41 18.44
C GLU A 88 8.95 -10.02 19.13
N LEU A 89 8.67 -10.61 20.30
CA LEU A 89 7.50 -10.27 21.11
C LEU A 89 7.51 -8.80 21.56
N PHE A 90 8.69 -8.23 21.85
CA PHE A 90 8.78 -6.81 22.18
C PHE A 90 8.42 -5.93 20.98
N CYS A 91 8.83 -6.27 19.76
CA CYS A 91 8.38 -5.57 18.56
C CYS A 91 6.87 -5.67 18.35
N VAL A 92 6.28 -6.85 18.61
CA VAL A 92 4.82 -7.03 18.55
C VAL A 92 4.13 -6.16 19.60
N LEU A 93 4.67 -6.13 20.82
CA LEU A 93 4.16 -5.27 21.90
C LEU A 93 4.18 -3.79 21.50
N THR A 94 5.30 -3.26 21.02
CA THR A 94 5.41 -1.83 20.67
C THR A 94 4.48 -1.43 19.52
N ASN A 95 4.26 -2.32 18.55
CA ASN A 95 3.31 -2.08 17.46
C ASN A 95 1.84 -2.22 17.89
N GLY A 96 1.58 -3.02 18.92
CA GLY A 96 0.26 -3.22 19.51
C GLY A 96 -0.14 -2.18 20.57
N ILE A 97 0.67 -1.15 20.82
CA ILE A 97 0.29 -0.08 21.76
C ILE A 97 -0.81 0.78 21.12
N ASP A 98 -1.86 1.05 21.88
CA ASP A 98 -2.99 1.88 21.44
C ASP A 98 -2.53 3.29 21.07
N ARG A 99 -3.03 3.81 19.95
CA ARG A 99 -2.61 5.09 19.35
C ARG A 99 -3.43 6.25 19.91
N ASN A 100 -3.40 6.41 21.23
CA ASN A 100 -4.13 7.43 21.95
C ASN A 100 -3.37 7.87 23.21
N ALA A 101 -3.89 8.87 23.92
CA ALA A 101 -3.26 9.39 25.14
C ALA A 101 -3.04 8.31 26.23
N ILE A 102 -3.90 7.29 26.32
CA ILE A 102 -3.77 6.21 27.29
C ILE A 102 -2.61 5.29 26.93
N GLY A 103 -2.53 4.83 25.67
CA GLY A 103 -1.41 4.00 25.21
C GLY A 103 -0.06 4.75 25.25
N ASN A 104 -0.08 6.07 25.06
CA ASN A 104 1.12 6.90 25.17
C ASN A 104 1.75 6.85 26.57
N THR A 105 1.00 6.57 27.64
CA THR A 105 1.58 6.38 28.99
C THR A 105 2.64 5.27 29.03
N LEU A 106 2.44 4.17 28.29
CA LEU A 106 3.43 3.10 28.18
C LEU A 106 4.59 3.49 27.28
N LYS A 107 4.34 4.26 26.21
CA LYS A 107 5.41 4.77 25.35
C LYS A 107 6.34 5.72 26.11
N ASP A 108 5.77 6.65 26.87
CA ASP A 108 6.50 7.57 27.75
C ASP A 108 7.30 6.81 28.80
N TYR A 109 6.71 5.75 29.39
CA TYR A 109 7.45 4.90 30.32
C TYR A 109 8.64 4.21 29.66
N ILE A 110 8.49 3.66 28.44
CA ILE A 110 9.59 3.05 27.67
C ILE A 110 10.68 4.08 27.36
N ILE A 111 10.32 5.32 26.99
CA ILE A 111 11.28 6.42 26.81
C ILE A 111 12.04 6.70 28.11
N SER A 112 11.35 6.75 29.25
CA SER A 112 11.97 7.02 30.56
C SER A 112 12.99 5.97 31.01
N LEU A 113 12.98 4.79 30.38
CA LEU A 113 13.95 3.71 30.61
C LEU A 113 15.15 3.74 29.65
N GLU A 114 15.30 4.82 28.86
CA GLU A 114 16.40 5.05 27.92
C GLU A 114 16.49 4.06 26.75
N ILE A 115 15.52 3.15 26.59
CA ILE A 115 15.49 2.15 25.51
C ILE A 115 15.52 2.81 24.12
N ILE A 116 14.82 3.92 23.95
CA ILE A 116 14.79 4.67 22.68
C ILE A 116 16.13 5.40 22.46
N SER A 117 16.71 5.95 23.52
CA SER A 117 18.04 6.58 23.46
C SER A 117 19.10 5.56 23.03
N ASP A 118 19.13 4.37 23.65
CA ASP A 118 20.04 3.27 23.32
C ASP A 118 19.89 2.81 21.86
N ALA A 119 18.66 2.76 21.35
CA ALA A 119 18.36 2.41 19.96
C ALA A 119 18.91 3.46 18.98
N LEU A 120 18.77 4.75 19.30
CA LEU A 120 19.25 5.85 18.47
C LEU A 120 20.77 5.96 18.52
N GLU A 121 21.37 5.76 19.70
CA GLU A 121 22.82 5.68 19.86
C GLU A 121 23.38 4.51 19.04
N TYR A 122 22.77 3.33 19.11
CA TYR A 122 23.17 2.18 18.30
C TYR A 122 23.18 2.53 16.80
N ILE A 123 22.11 3.14 16.28
CA ILE A 123 22.06 3.55 14.86
C ILE A 123 23.20 4.51 14.55
N THR A 124 23.47 5.46 15.43
CA THR A 124 24.48 6.50 15.22
C THR A 124 25.90 5.95 15.25
N VAL A 125 26.18 5.02 16.18
CA VAL A 125 27.50 4.43 16.38
C VAL A 125 27.86 3.47 15.25
N HIS A 126 26.91 2.66 14.79
CA HIS A 126 27.19 1.64 13.77
C HIS A 126 26.98 2.11 12.33
N ALA A 127 26.29 3.24 12.12
CA ALA A 127 26.12 3.79 10.78
C ALA A 127 27.48 4.23 10.19
N PRO A 128 27.79 3.85 8.94
CA PRO A 128 29.06 4.23 8.31
C PRO A 128 29.23 5.75 8.23
N CYS A 129 30.41 6.25 8.62
CA CYS A 129 30.81 7.66 8.55
C CYS A 129 31.14 8.05 7.10
N VAL A 130 30.12 8.04 6.23
CA VAL A 130 30.29 8.47 4.84
C VAL A 130 29.92 9.94 4.73
N LYS A 131 30.80 10.73 4.10
CA LYS A 131 30.47 12.11 3.70
C LYS A 131 29.10 12.09 2.98
N PRO A 132 28.21 13.08 3.21
CA PRO A 132 26.86 13.15 2.62
C PRO A 132 26.80 13.06 1.09
N THR A 133 27.95 13.15 0.46
CA THR A 133 28.23 13.37 -0.96
C THR A 133 28.37 12.09 -1.80
N LEU A 134 28.38 10.89 -1.20
CA LEU A 134 28.57 9.64 -1.95
C LEU A 134 27.67 8.53 -1.38
N LEU A 135 26.54 8.28 -2.04
CA LEU A 135 25.75 7.07 -1.85
C LEU A 135 26.51 5.87 -2.43
N ARG A 136 27.46 5.33 -1.66
CA ARG A 136 28.04 4.03 -1.94
C ARG A 136 27.18 2.98 -1.24
N THR A 137 26.13 2.55 -1.91
CA THR A 137 25.28 1.43 -1.46
C THR A 137 26.05 0.10 -1.34
N ASP A 138 27.25 0.01 -1.93
CA ASP A 138 28.08 -1.20 -1.96
C ASP A 138 29.29 -1.19 -1.01
N SER A 139 29.39 -0.25 -0.07
CA SER A 139 30.52 -0.26 0.88
C SER A 139 30.44 -1.43 1.86
N ASP A 140 31.58 -2.07 2.15
CA ASP A 140 31.66 -3.20 3.09
C ASP A 140 31.21 -2.80 4.50
N GLU A 141 31.48 -1.56 4.92
CA GLU A 141 31.00 -0.98 6.19
C GLU A 141 29.47 -0.91 6.26
N LEU A 142 28.80 -0.53 5.16
CA LEU A 142 27.33 -0.50 5.09
C LEU A 142 26.76 -1.92 5.11
N LYS A 143 27.39 -2.86 4.42
CA LYS A 143 26.99 -4.27 4.44
C LYS A 143 27.12 -4.88 5.84
N GLU A 144 28.19 -4.52 6.56
CA GLU A 144 28.36 -4.91 7.96
C GLU A 144 27.24 -4.32 8.82
N PHE A 145 26.94 -3.02 8.69
CA PHE A 145 25.88 -2.39 9.46
C PHE A 145 24.49 -3.02 9.21
N ILE A 146 24.10 -3.21 7.95
CA ILE A 146 22.77 -3.78 7.60
C ILE A 146 22.63 -5.27 7.96
N SER A 147 23.73 -5.99 8.15
CA SER A 147 23.74 -7.40 8.54
C SER A 147 23.73 -7.60 10.06
N LYS A 148 23.79 -6.53 10.86
CA LYS A 148 23.73 -6.64 12.33
C LYS A 148 22.35 -7.14 12.80
N PRO A 149 22.30 -8.22 13.61
CA PRO A 149 21.06 -8.84 14.06
C PRO A 149 20.06 -7.89 14.74
N ALA A 150 20.52 -6.92 15.54
CA ALA A 150 19.67 -6.02 16.30
C ALA A 150 18.98 -4.95 15.43
N LEU A 151 19.55 -4.58 14.26
CA LEU A 151 19.10 -3.43 13.47
C LEU A 151 17.62 -3.55 13.05
N LYS A 152 17.21 -4.73 12.56
CA LYS A 152 15.81 -4.96 12.17
C LYS A 152 14.83 -4.80 13.32
N TYR A 153 15.22 -5.20 14.52
CA TYR A 153 14.39 -5.08 15.72
C TYR A 153 14.32 -3.62 16.18
N ILE A 154 15.44 -2.90 16.14
CA ILE A 154 15.48 -1.46 16.44
C ILE A 154 14.53 -0.69 15.53
N LEU A 155 14.60 -0.90 14.21
CA LEU A 155 13.71 -0.19 13.28
C LEU A 155 12.24 -0.48 13.59
N ARG A 156 11.87 -1.74 13.87
CA ARG A 156 10.49 -2.12 14.23
C ARG A 156 10.02 -1.55 15.56
N ILE A 157 10.90 -1.51 16.57
CA ILE A 157 10.62 -0.89 17.87
C ILE A 157 10.36 0.60 17.67
N LEU A 158 11.25 1.29 16.95
CA LEU A 158 11.11 2.71 16.66
C LEU A 158 9.83 2.99 15.87
N THR A 159 9.43 2.14 14.90
CA THR A 159 8.18 2.31 14.15
C THR A 159 6.96 2.30 15.07
N GLY A 160 6.81 1.26 15.90
CA GLY A 160 5.67 1.16 16.83
C GLY A 160 5.65 2.28 17.86
N MET A 161 6.84 2.71 18.30
CA MET A 161 7.01 3.79 19.26
C MET A 161 6.80 5.18 18.66
N ALA A 162 7.09 5.40 17.37
CA ALA A 162 6.96 6.71 16.70
C ALA A 162 5.52 6.99 16.27
N TYR A 163 4.72 5.96 16.01
CA TYR A 163 3.42 6.15 15.40
C TYR A 163 2.44 6.84 16.36
N CYS A 164 1.98 8.05 15.99
CA CYS A 164 1.12 8.92 16.80
C CYS A 164 1.68 9.22 18.21
N HIS A 165 3.01 9.36 18.35
CA HIS A 165 3.64 9.69 19.63
C HIS A 165 4.75 10.74 19.50
N GLU A 166 4.39 11.98 19.81
CA GLU A 166 5.24 13.17 19.61
C GLU A 166 6.61 13.05 20.29
N ASN A 167 6.67 12.55 21.53
CA ASN A 167 7.93 12.44 22.29
C ASN A 167 8.96 11.54 21.58
N THR A 168 8.53 10.38 21.05
CA THR A 168 9.43 9.50 20.27
C THR A 168 9.88 10.18 18.98
N GLN A 169 8.95 10.83 18.27
CA GLN A 169 9.22 11.45 16.98
C GLN A 169 10.25 12.58 17.11
N MET A 170 10.09 13.42 18.15
CA MET A 170 11.02 14.50 18.45
C MET A 170 12.38 13.96 18.94
N ALA A 171 12.40 12.86 19.69
CA ALA A 171 13.66 12.21 20.09
C ALA A 171 14.46 11.73 18.87
N ILE A 172 13.80 11.09 17.90
CA ILE A 172 14.42 10.65 16.64
C ILE A 172 14.96 11.84 15.83
N ALA A 173 14.16 12.90 15.69
CA ALA A 173 14.58 14.10 14.97
C ALA A 173 15.80 14.78 15.63
N THR A 174 15.78 14.92 16.96
CA THR A 174 16.85 15.56 17.73
C THR A 174 18.15 14.75 17.71
N ALA A 175 18.06 13.42 17.65
CA ALA A 175 19.22 12.54 17.53
C ALA A 175 19.89 12.58 16.14
N ASN A 176 19.34 13.33 15.18
CA ASN A 176 19.85 13.45 13.81
C ASN A 176 20.02 12.09 13.09
N THR A 177 19.16 11.12 13.40
CA THR A 177 19.18 9.79 12.79
C THR A 177 18.35 9.71 11.51
N ILE A 178 17.48 10.69 11.23
CA ILE A 178 16.63 10.74 10.02
C ILE A 178 17.45 10.56 8.72
N PRO A 179 18.58 11.25 8.49
CA PRO A 179 19.37 11.05 7.27
C PRO A 179 19.96 9.64 7.16
N ILE A 180 20.24 8.98 8.29
CA ILE A 180 20.75 7.60 8.34
C ILE A 180 19.61 6.64 7.98
N ILE A 181 18.43 6.83 8.56
CA ILE A 181 17.24 6.01 8.28
C ILE A 181 16.80 6.17 6.81
N HIS A 182 16.80 7.39 6.27
CA HIS A 182 16.53 7.64 4.85
C HIS A 182 17.56 6.98 3.91
N ARG A 183 18.80 6.81 4.36
CA ARG A 183 19.80 6.05 3.62
C ARG A 183 19.47 4.56 3.64
N LEU A 184 19.07 4.04 4.81
CA LEU A 184 18.63 2.65 4.96
C LEU A 184 17.41 2.34 4.10
N GLU A 185 16.45 3.26 3.95
CA GLU A 185 15.29 3.14 3.04
C GLU A 185 15.70 2.77 1.60
N GLN A 186 16.90 3.18 1.16
CA GLN A 186 17.41 2.93 -0.18
C GLN A 186 18.23 1.63 -0.31
N VAL A 187 18.41 0.87 0.78
CA VAL A 187 19.22 -0.37 0.76
C VAL A 187 18.36 -1.60 0.53
N SER A 188 18.92 -2.55 -0.21
CA SER A 188 18.39 -3.91 -0.33
C SER A 188 19.16 -4.82 0.61
N SER A 189 18.45 -5.63 1.43
CA SER A 189 19.04 -6.56 2.39
C SER A 189 18.14 -7.77 2.61
N ASP A 190 18.72 -8.92 2.95
CA ASP A 190 17.98 -10.16 3.27
C ASP A 190 16.99 -10.00 4.45
N GLU A 191 17.30 -9.10 5.38
CA GLU A 191 16.48 -8.79 6.56
C GLU A 191 15.46 -7.66 6.32
N HIS A 192 15.25 -7.27 5.05
CA HIS A 192 14.26 -6.25 4.64
C HIS A 192 14.44 -4.87 5.32
N VAL A 193 15.67 -4.49 5.66
CA VAL A 193 16.04 -3.24 6.36
C VAL A 193 15.51 -1.99 5.65
N GLY A 194 15.52 -1.96 4.30
CA GLY A 194 14.96 -0.85 3.54
C GLY A 194 13.48 -0.60 3.81
N SER A 195 12.66 -1.65 3.74
CA SER A 195 11.23 -1.57 4.04
C SER A 195 10.95 -1.21 5.51
N LEU A 196 11.77 -1.70 6.43
CA LEU A 196 11.66 -1.35 7.86
C LEU A 196 11.97 0.14 8.09
N ALA A 197 12.98 0.67 7.41
CA ALA A 197 13.32 2.09 7.46
C ALA A 197 12.23 2.96 6.82
N GLU A 198 11.65 2.55 5.69
CA GLU A 198 10.50 3.22 5.07
C GLU A 198 9.31 3.30 6.03
N ASN A 199 8.93 2.17 6.64
CA ASN A 199 7.84 2.11 7.63
C ASN A 199 8.06 3.05 8.82
N LEU A 200 9.31 3.15 9.30
CA LEU A 200 9.68 4.08 10.35
C LEU A 200 9.52 5.54 9.89
N LEU A 201 10.01 5.89 8.69
CA LEU A 201 9.84 7.24 8.13
C LEU A 201 8.37 7.59 7.97
N GLU A 202 7.53 6.66 7.52
CA GLU A 202 6.09 6.92 7.38
C GLU A 202 5.41 7.12 8.75
N ALA A 203 5.76 6.32 9.76
CA ALA A 203 5.23 6.51 11.12
C ALA A 203 5.62 7.89 11.71
N LEU A 204 6.83 8.37 11.39
CA LEU A 204 7.33 9.68 11.81
C LEU A 204 6.58 10.85 11.18
N ARG A 205 5.97 10.68 10.00
CA ARG A 205 5.25 11.75 9.29
C ARG A 205 3.96 12.21 9.97
N THR A 206 3.47 11.46 10.96
CA THR A 206 2.33 11.90 11.77
C THR A 206 2.65 13.16 12.61
N ASN A 207 3.92 13.56 12.75
CA ASN A 207 4.33 14.88 13.26
C ASN A 207 4.77 15.81 12.11
N PRO A 208 4.14 16.99 11.93
CA PRO A 208 4.46 17.92 10.84
C PRO A 208 5.91 18.39 10.81
N THR A 209 6.52 18.67 11.96
CA THR A 209 7.91 19.15 12.05
C THR A 209 8.88 18.08 11.58
N VAL A 210 8.67 16.84 12.03
CA VAL A 210 9.50 15.70 11.64
C VAL A 210 9.29 15.35 10.17
N ALA A 211 8.06 15.47 9.66
CA ALA A 211 7.77 15.29 8.23
C ALA A 211 8.57 16.25 7.34
N THR A 212 8.71 17.53 7.74
CA THR A 212 9.56 18.49 7.03
C THR A 212 11.02 18.05 7.01
N CYS A 213 11.59 17.62 8.14
CA CYS A 213 12.97 17.13 8.19
C CYS A 213 13.21 15.91 7.27
N ILE A 214 12.22 15.03 7.13
CA ILE A 214 12.28 13.87 6.24
C ILE A 214 12.30 14.33 4.77
N GLU A 215 11.43 15.26 4.38
CA GLU A 215 11.40 15.79 3.03
C GLU A 215 12.69 16.56 2.67
N GLU A 216 13.25 17.33 3.61
CA GLU A 216 14.56 17.97 3.43
C GLU A 216 15.68 16.94 3.18
N ALA A 217 15.68 15.82 3.91
CA ALA A 217 16.66 14.74 3.71
C ALA A 217 16.51 14.05 2.34
N ARG A 218 15.26 13.85 1.88
CA ARG A 218 14.93 13.31 0.56
C ARG A 218 15.33 14.28 -0.57
N GLU A 219 15.02 15.56 -0.43
CA GLU A 219 15.40 16.62 -1.37
C GLU A 219 16.91 16.79 -1.49
N PHE A 220 17.62 16.79 -0.36
CA PHE A 220 19.07 16.82 -0.34
C PHE A 220 19.65 15.65 -1.15
N THR A 221 19.14 14.44 -0.93
CA THR A 221 19.56 13.24 -1.67
C THR A 221 19.27 13.33 -3.17
N ARG A 222 18.09 13.83 -3.57
CA ARG A 222 17.73 14.06 -4.98
C ARG A 222 18.69 15.05 -5.65
N SER A 223 18.96 16.16 -4.96
CA SER A 223 19.82 17.26 -5.47
C SER A 223 21.27 16.81 -5.62
N GLU A 224 21.78 16.04 -4.66
CA GLU A 224 23.16 15.55 -4.68
C GLU A 224 23.38 14.46 -5.74
N LYS A 225 22.41 13.54 -5.94
CA LYS A 225 22.42 12.58 -7.06
C LYS A 225 22.50 13.30 -8.40
N LYS A 226 21.72 14.37 -8.59
CA LYS A 226 21.74 15.21 -9.79
C LYS A 226 23.11 15.85 -10.01
N ARG A 227 23.72 16.42 -8.96
CA ARG A 227 25.06 17.05 -9.00
C ARG A 227 26.15 16.05 -9.40
N LEU A 228 26.15 14.85 -8.82
CA LEU A 228 27.12 13.79 -9.13
C LEU A 228 26.98 13.28 -10.56
N ALA A 229 25.75 13.11 -11.06
CA ALA A 229 25.50 12.72 -12.44
C ALA A 229 26.04 13.76 -13.42
N MET A 230 25.86 15.06 -13.13
CA MET A 230 26.43 16.15 -13.93
C MET A 230 27.97 16.12 -13.93
N ALA A 231 28.60 15.92 -12.77
CA ALA A 231 30.06 15.83 -12.67
C ALA A 231 30.64 14.59 -13.39
N MET A 232 29.96 13.44 -13.33
CA MET A 232 30.35 12.25 -14.09
C MET A 232 30.21 12.47 -15.60
N ARG A 233 29.15 13.16 -16.03
CA ARG A 233 28.91 13.55 -17.43
C ARG A 233 30.02 14.48 -17.94
N GLU A 234 30.39 15.52 -17.19
CA GLU A 234 31.50 16.41 -17.55
C GLU A 234 32.84 15.66 -17.67
N LYS A 235 33.11 14.74 -16.73
CA LYS A 235 34.32 13.93 -16.75
C LYS A 235 34.38 12.97 -17.95
N GLN A 236 33.25 12.36 -18.32
CA GLN A 236 33.15 11.49 -19.51
C GLN A 236 33.26 12.29 -20.81
N LEU A 237 32.64 13.48 -20.88
CA LEU A 237 32.76 14.39 -22.02
C LEU A 237 34.20 14.89 -22.22
N GLY A 238 34.94 15.14 -21.12
CA GLY A 238 36.36 15.49 -21.16
C GLY A 238 37.26 14.34 -21.63
N GLN A 239 36.94 13.09 -21.27
CA GLN A 239 37.66 11.90 -21.77
C GLN A 239 37.41 11.62 -23.26
N LEU A 240 36.28 12.09 -23.81
CA LEU A 240 35.94 12.05 -25.23
C LEU A 240 36.54 13.21 -26.05
N GLY A 241 37.40 14.04 -25.45
CA GLY A 241 38.16 15.09 -26.14
C GLY A 241 37.37 16.38 -26.41
N MET A 242 36.19 16.56 -25.82
CA MET A 242 35.42 17.80 -25.94
C MET A 242 35.84 18.79 -24.85
N ARG A 243 36.30 19.98 -25.25
CA ARG A 243 36.62 21.10 -24.33
C ARG A 243 35.58 22.21 -24.47
N THR A 244 35.12 22.71 -23.33
CA THR A 244 34.37 23.98 -23.21
C THR A 244 35.32 25.16 -23.33
N ASN A 245 34.96 26.21 -24.08
CA ASN A 245 35.69 27.48 -24.05
C ASN A 245 35.26 28.35 -22.85
N ASP A 246 35.98 29.46 -22.61
CA ASP A 246 35.80 30.36 -21.45
C ASP A 246 34.45 31.11 -21.39
N LYS A 247 33.52 30.81 -22.31
CA LYS A 247 32.12 31.27 -22.30
C LYS A 247 31.11 30.14 -22.12
N GLY A 248 31.57 28.93 -21.78
CA GLY A 248 30.72 27.75 -21.56
C GLY A 248 30.16 27.14 -22.85
N GLN A 249 30.64 27.54 -24.02
CA GLN A 249 30.19 26.98 -25.31
C GLN A 249 31.10 25.83 -25.75
N VAL A 250 30.49 24.68 -26.05
CA VAL A 250 31.16 23.51 -26.62
C VAL A 250 31.00 23.58 -28.13
N THR A 251 32.09 23.79 -28.87
CA THR A 251 32.05 23.70 -30.34
C THR A 251 32.59 22.36 -30.79
N ALA A 252 31.70 21.51 -31.33
CA ALA A 252 32.08 20.34 -32.11
C ALA A 252 31.38 20.37 -33.47
N LYS A 253 32.16 20.11 -34.52
CA LYS A 253 31.65 19.83 -35.87
C LYS A 253 31.11 18.40 -35.89
N SER A 254 29.79 18.23 -35.90
CA SER A 254 29.04 17.31 -36.78
C SER A 254 27.61 17.12 -36.25
N THR A 255 26.76 16.59 -37.12
CA THR A 255 25.36 16.17 -37.03
C THR A 255 24.95 15.33 -35.80
N ILE A 256 25.84 15.10 -34.83
CA ILE A 256 25.59 14.35 -33.59
C ILE A 256 24.79 15.19 -32.56
N LEU A 257 24.88 16.53 -32.60
CA LEU A 257 24.23 17.38 -31.59
C LEU A 257 22.70 17.31 -31.61
N GLN A 258 22.08 17.15 -32.79
CA GLN A 258 20.63 16.97 -32.92
C GLN A 258 20.14 15.63 -32.35
N GLN A 259 20.96 14.58 -32.39
CA GLN A 259 20.65 13.29 -31.76
C GLN A 259 20.84 13.31 -30.23
N MET A 260 21.61 14.28 -29.70
CA MET A 260 21.84 14.41 -28.25
C MET A 260 20.80 15.30 -27.55
N GLU A 261 20.08 16.16 -28.26
CA GLU A 261 18.90 16.88 -27.73
C GLU A 261 17.68 15.95 -27.55
N GLU A 262 17.63 14.82 -28.27
CA GLU A 262 16.61 13.77 -28.10
C GLU A 262 16.86 12.83 -26.90
N LEU A 263 18.05 12.88 -26.29
CA LEU A 263 18.38 12.18 -25.02
C LEU A 263 17.75 12.87 -23.80
N GLY A 264 16.46 13.20 -23.86
CA GLY A 264 15.73 13.62 -22.64
C GLY A 264 15.65 12.46 -21.64
N GLU A 265 15.49 12.76 -20.36
CA GLU A 265 15.23 11.75 -19.32
C GLU A 265 14.05 10.84 -19.70
N GLU A 266 14.13 9.55 -19.37
CA GLU A 266 12.98 8.65 -19.50
C GLU A 266 11.96 9.04 -18.43
N THR A 267 10.80 9.51 -18.87
CA THR A 267 9.70 9.92 -18.01
C THR A 267 8.60 8.86 -18.09
N GLY A 268 8.12 8.38 -16.95
CA GLY A 268 7.10 7.32 -16.89
C GLY A 268 7.65 5.97 -16.45
N LEU A 269 7.15 4.88 -17.03
CA LEU A 269 7.47 3.52 -16.60
C LEU A 269 8.80 3.03 -17.17
N VAL A 270 9.68 2.53 -16.28
CA VAL A 270 11.05 2.14 -16.64
C VAL A 270 11.36 0.72 -16.17
N CYS A 271 11.96 -0.09 -17.03
CA CYS A 271 12.42 -1.42 -16.68
C CYS A 271 13.47 -1.40 -15.56
N CYS A 272 13.26 -2.17 -14.50
CA CYS A 272 14.16 -2.27 -13.35
C CYS A 272 15.54 -2.88 -13.69
N ILE A 273 15.63 -3.64 -14.79
CA ILE A 273 16.85 -4.31 -15.25
C ILE A 273 17.69 -3.38 -16.14
N CYS A 274 17.14 -2.93 -17.27
CA CYS A 274 17.90 -2.17 -18.27
C CYS A 274 17.78 -0.64 -18.10
N ARG A 275 16.90 -0.16 -17.21
CA ARG A 275 16.65 1.27 -16.96
C ARG A 275 16.17 2.07 -18.18
N GLU A 276 15.55 1.38 -19.13
CA GLU A 276 14.91 1.96 -20.31
C GLU A 276 13.39 1.73 -20.25
N GLY A 277 12.61 2.70 -20.72
CA GLY A 277 11.15 2.65 -20.86
C GLY A 277 10.71 2.76 -22.32
N TYR A 278 9.49 3.24 -22.56
CA TYR A 278 8.93 3.33 -23.91
C TYR A 278 9.64 4.37 -24.80
N LYS A 279 10.37 5.33 -24.25
CA LYS A 279 11.13 6.27 -25.08
C LYS A 279 12.26 5.58 -25.84
N TYR A 280 13.01 4.70 -25.16
CA TYR A 280 14.13 3.98 -25.76
C TYR A 280 13.74 2.60 -26.31
N GLN A 281 12.68 1.99 -25.78
CA GLN A 281 12.17 0.68 -26.19
C GLN A 281 10.67 0.73 -26.54
N PRO A 282 10.26 1.56 -27.52
CA PRO A 282 8.84 1.87 -27.78
C PRO A 282 7.96 0.68 -28.14
N THR A 283 8.55 -0.37 -28.71
CA THR A 283 7.84 -1.56 -29.19
C THR A 283 7.85 -2.73 -28.20
N LYS A 284 8.63 -2.65 -27.11
CA LYS A 284 8.74 -3.75 -26.13
C LYS A 284 7.61 -3.71 -25.12
N VAL A 285 7.08 -4.88 -24.78
CA VAL A 285 6.07 -5.01 -23.73
C VAL A 285 6.75 -4.85 -22.36
N LEU A 286 6.31 -3.88 -21.57
CA LEU A 286 6.61 -3.79 -20.14
C LEU A 286 5.63 -4.67 -19.36
N GLY A 287 6.00 -5.04 -18.14
CA GLY A 287 5.13 -5.76 -17.24
C GLY A 287 5.37 -5.35 -15.79
N ILE A 288 4.31 -5.39 -14.99
CA ILE A 288 4.33 -5.16 -13.56
C ILE A 288 4.48 -6.51 -12.86
N TYR A 289 5.49 -6.65 -12.00
CA TYR A 289 5.56 -7.82 -11.12
C TYR A 289 4.35 -7.84 -10.19
N THR A 290 3.60 -8.94 -10.20
CA THR A 290 2.37 -9.09 -9.42
C THR A 290 2.43 -10.34 -8.57
N PHE A 291 1.71 -10.32 -7.45
CA PHE A 291 1.45 -11.48 -6.64
C PHE A 291 -0.06 -11.67 -6.53
N THR A 292 -0.53 -12.83 -6.97
CA THR A 292 -1.93 -13.18 -7.04
C THR A 292 -2.21 -14.36 -6.13
N LYS A 293 -3.28 -14.28 -5.33
CA LYS A 293 -3.76 -15.42 -4.54
C LYS A 293 -5.23 -15.69 -4.79
N ARG A 294 -5.62 -16.95 -4.63
CA ARG A 294 -7.01 -17.40 -4.72
C ARG A 294 -7.81 -16.89 -3.53
N CYS A 295 -9.02 -16.37 -3.78
CA CYS A 295 -9.95 -15.97 -2.72
C CYS A 295 -11.41 -16.06 -3.16
N ASN A 296 -12.34 -15.82 -2.24
CA ASN A 296 -13.74 -15.58 -2.60
C ASN A 296 -13.86 -14.18 -3.21
N VAL A 297 -14.74 -14.00 -4.19
CA VAL A 297 -14.99 -12.67 -4.77
C VAL A 297 -15.85 -11.80 -3.86
N ASP A 298 -16.67 -12.39 -3.00
CA ASP A 298 -17.45 -11.68 -1.99
C ASP A 298 -17.69 -12.59 -0.78
N ASP A 299 -17.29 -12.13 0.41
CA ASP A 299 -17.44 -12.89 1.65
C ASP A 299 -18.88 -12.93 2.17
N PHE A 300 -19.76 -12.06 1.67
CA PHE A 300 -21.19 -12.06 2.01
C PHE A 300 -22.04 -12.80 0.97
N GLU A 301 -21.43 -13.45 -0.04
CA GLU A 301 -22.22 -14.21 -1.00
C GLU A 301 -23.03 -15.32 -0.30
N ALA A 302 -24.34 -15.31 -0.53
CA ALA A 302 -25.31 -16.21 0.10
C ALA A 302 -25.15 -17.69 -0.29
N LYS A 303 -24.49 -17.97 -1.42
CA LYS A 303 -24.39 -19.32 -1.96
C LYS A 303 -23.54 -20.21 -1.04
N PRO A 304 -23.94 -21.48 -0.80
CA PRO A 304 -23.16 -22.43 0.00
C PRO A 304 -21.73 -22.64 -0.51
N ARG A 305 -21.54 -22.56 -1.84
CA ARG A 305 -20.23 -22.47 -2.48
C ARG A 305 -20.08 -21.09 -3.06
N LYS A 306 -19.29 -20.25 -2.40
CA LYS A 306 -18.98 -18.90 -2.85
C LYS A 306 -18.22 -18.94 -4.17
N THR A 307 -18.43 -17.91 -4.96
CA THR A 307 -17.76 -17.69 -6.23
C THR A 307 -16.29 -17.43 -5.95
N ILE A 308 -15.44 -18.24 -6.58
CA ILE A 308 -14.00 -18.17 -6.43
C ILE A 308 -13.43 -17.25 -7.49
N GLY A 309 -12.58 -16.33 -7.08
CA GLY A 309 -11.74 -15.53 -7.95
C GLY A 309 -10.34 -15.45 -7.38
N TYR A 310 -9.75 -14.29 -7.53
CA TYR A 310 -8.40 -14.00 -7.08
C TYR A 310 -8.28 -12.53 -6.71
N ASN A 311 -7.27 -12.22 -5.90
CA ASN A 311 -6.84 -10.85 -5.70
C ASN A 311 -5.34 -10.70 -5.97
N THR A 312 -4.99 -9.56 -6.54
CA THR A 312 -3.64 -9.23 -6.99
C THR A 312 -3.11 -8.04 -6.19
N VAL A 313 -1.84 -8.12 -5.78
CA VAL A 313 -1.08 -7.01 -5.17
C VAL A 313 0.30 -6.88 -5.81
N THR A 314 0.96 -5.75 -5.61
CA THR A 314 2.25 -5.47 -6.23
C THR A 314 3.16 -4.54 -5.41
N HIS A 315 4.47 -4.69 -5.58
CA HIS A 315 5.47 -3.68 -5.21
C HIS A 315 5.62 -2.57 -6.26
N PHE A 316 5.00 -2.76 -7.43
CA PHE A 316 5.02 -1.87 -8.58
C PHE A 316 6.40 -1.72 -9.24
N ASN A 317 7.21 -2.79 -9.24
CA ASN A 317 8.39 -2.82 -10.09
C ASN A 317 8.02 -3.22 -11.52
N ILE A 318 8.52 -2.43 -12.47
CA ILE A 318 8.29 -2.60 -13.89
C ILE A 318 9.49 -3.29 -14.53
N VAL A 319 9.26 -4.18 -15.48
CA VAL A 319 10.31 -4.87 -16.23
C VAL A 319 9.89 -5.07 -17.68
N HIS A 320 10.80 -4.99 -18.64
CA HIS A 320 10.52 -5.51 -19.98
C HIS A 320 10.31 -7.02 -19.88
N VAL A 321 9.23 -7.53 -20.49
CA VAL A 321 8.97 -8.98 -20.52
C VAL A 321 10.19 -9.73 -21.06
N ASP A 322 10.86 -9.20 -22.08
CA ASP A 322 12.07 -9.79 -22.65
C ASP A 322 13.28 -9.78 -21.70
N CYS A 323 13.46 -8.70 -20.92
CA CYS A 323 14.53 -8.62 -19.92
C CYS A 323 14.30 -9.63 -18.80
N HIS A 324 13.04 -9.77 -18.34
CA HIS A 324 12.66 -10.79 -17.37
C HIS A 324 12.94 -12.20 -17.90
N MET A 325 12.47 -12.53 -19.12
CA MET A 325 12.71 -13.84 -19.72
C MET A 325 14.20 -14.14 -19.90
N SER A 326 15.00 -13.13 -20.25
CA SER A 326 16.46 -13.26 -20.37
C SER A 326 17.11 -13.52 -19.02
N ALA A 327 16.69 -12.82 -17.96
CA ALA A 327 17.18 -13.02 -16.60
C ALA A 327 16.84 -14.41 -16.05
N VAL A 328 15.61 -14.87 -16.24
CA VAL A 328 15.15 -16.21 -15.82
C VAL A 328 15.94 -17.31 -16.54
N ARG A 329 16.17 -17.18 -17.86
CA ARG A 329 16.98 -18.15 -18.63
C ARG A 329 18.43 -18.23 -18.18
N LEU A 330 18.99 -17.14 -17.63
CA LEU A 330 20.37 -17.12 -17.11
C LEU A 330 20.47 -17.80 -15.73
N ALA A 331 19.40 -17.80 -14.93
CA ALA A 331 19.40 -18.36 -13.58
C ALA A 331 19.47 -19.91 -13.55
N ARG A 332 19.02 -20.59 -14.63
CA ARG A 332 19.11 -22.03 -14.99
C ARG A 332 18.79 -23.12 -13.94
N THR A 333 18.68 -22.79 -12.65
CA THR A 333 18.67 -23.74 -11.52
C THR A 333 17.72 -23.33 -10.39
N ARG A 334 17.09 -22.15 -10.48
CA ARG A 334 16.15 -21.62 -9.51
C ARG A 334 14.75 -21.54 -10.12
N ASP A 335 13.74 -21.56 -9.27
CA ASP A 335 12.37 -21.26 -9.68
C ASP A 335 12.30 -19.85 -10.32
N GLU A 336 11.42 -19.69 -11.32
CA GLU A 336 11.25 -18.44 -12.07
C GLU A 336 10.95 -17.27 -11.12
N TRP A 337 10.07 -17.51 -10.16
CA TRP A 337 9.56 -16.50 -9.25
C TRP A 337 10.50 -16.23 -8.08
N GLU A 338 11.25 -17.23 -7.62
CA GLU A 338 12.39 -17.03 -6.71
C GLU A 338 13.46 -16.13 -7.34
N SER A 339 13.73 -16.31 -8.64
CA SER A 339 14.70 -15.48 -9.36
C SER A 339 14.14 -14.08 -9.64
N ALA A 340 12.85 -13.98 -9.95
CA ALA A 340 12.17 -12.72 -10.21
C ALA A 340 12.07 -11.84 -8.96
N ALA A 341 11.92 -12.44 -7.76
CA ALA A 341 11.87 -11.71 -6.51
C ALA A 341 13.09 -10.79 -6.31
N LEU A 342 14.29 -11.21 -6.73
CA LEU A 342 15.51 -10.39 -6.66
C LEU A 342 15.42 -9.11 -7.51
N GLN A 343 14.77 -9.19 -8.67
CA GLN A 343 14.53 -8.04 -9.55
C GLN A 343 13.31 -7.21 -9.12
N ASN A 344 12.48 -7.79 -8.25
CA ASN A 344 11.29 -7.20 -7.65
C ASN A 344 11.57 -6.70 -6.21
N ALA A 345 12.78 -6.21 -5.93
CA ALA A 345 13.16 -5.68 -4.61
C ALA A 345 12.93 -6.67 -3.45
N ASN A 346 13.26 -7.95 -3.67
CA ASN A 346 13.03 -9.07 -2.75
C ASN A 346 11.56 -9.28 -2.35
N THR A 347 10.62 -8.70 -3.09
CA THR A 347 9.19 -8.89 -2.89
C THR A 347 8.70 -10.10 -3.68
N LYS A 348 7.90 -10.98 -3.06
CA LYS A 348 7.31 -12.15 -3.73
C LYS A 348 6.46 -11.70 -4.90
N CYS A 349 6.58 -12.41 -6.01
CA CYS A 349 5.75 -12.28 -7.20
C CYS A 349 5.47 -13.68 -7.75
N ASN A 350 4.36 -13.85 -8.45
CA ASN A 350 4.00 -15.10 -9.13
C ASN A 350 3.31 -14.84 -10.47
N GLY A 351 3.43 -13.62 -10.98
CA GLY A 351 2.85 -13.19 -12.23
C GLY A 351 3.50 -11.90 -12.74
N LEU A 352 3.29 -11.66 -14.02
CA LEU A 352 3.73 -10.45 -14.71
C LEU A 352 2.54 -9.87 -15.47
N LEU A 353 1.96 -8.77 -14.99
CA LEU A 353 0.83 -8.08 -15.63
C LEU A 353 1.37 -7.23 -16.78
N PRO A 354 1.10 -7.57 -18.06
CA PRO A 354 1.66 -6.86 -19.20
C PRO A 354 1.03 -5.49 -19.39
N LEU A 355 1.83 -4.57 -19.92
CA LEU A 355 1.45 -3.19 -20.20
C LEU A 355 1.47 -2.96 -21.71
N TRP A 356 0.33 -2.52 -22.23
CA TRP A 356 0.22 -2.15 -23.63
C TRP A 356 0.60 -0.68 -23.80
N GLY A 357 1.83 -0.43 -24.25
CA GLY A 357 2.34 0.92 -24.51
C GLY A 357 1.96 1.48 -25.88
N PRO A 358 2.27 2.76 -26.16
CA PRO A 358 1.83 3.46 -27.36
C PRO A 358 2.21 2.76 -28.67
N GLN A 359 3.47 2.33 -28.81
CA GLN A 359 4.01 1.73 -30.03
C GLN A 359 4.18 0.21 -29.92
N VAL A 360 3.71 -0.40 -28.83
CA VAL A 360 3.74 -1.85 -28.64
C VAL A 360 2.73 -2.51 -29.58
N PRO A 361 3.16 -3.46 -30.44
CA PRO A 361 2.23 -4.20 -31.29
C PRO A 361 1.20 -4.97 -30.47
N GLU A 362 -0.07 -4.92 -30.87
CA GLU A 362 -1.15 -5.62 -30.18
C GLU A 362 -0.86 -7.12 -30.04
N SER A 363 -0.31 -7.75 -31.09
CA SER A 363 0.06 -9.18 -31.06
C SER A 363 1.09 -9.52 -29.98
N ALA A 364 2.05 -8.63 -29.72
CA ALA A 364 3.04 -8.80 -28.67
C ALA A 364 2.40 -8.66 -27.28
N PHE A 365 1.55 -7.66 -27.10
CA PHE A 365 0.77 -7.47 -25.87
C PHE A 365 -0.15 -8.67 -25.60
N ALA A 366 -0.96 -9.09 -26.58
CA ALA A 366 -1.88 -10.22 -26.47
C ALA A 366 -1.17 -11.53 -26.13
N SER A 367 0.02 -11.77 -26.71
CA SER A 367 0.86 -12.93 -26.36
C SER A 367 1.33 -12.88 -24.90
N CYS A 368 1.73 -11.72 -24.40
CA CYS A 368 2.10 -11.56 -23.00
C CYS A 368 0.90 -11.66 -22.06
N LEU A 369 -0.28 -11.18 -22.47
CA LEU A 369 -1.52 -11.30 -21.71
C LEU A 369 -1.98 -12.76 -21.60
N ALA A 370 -1.86 -13.54 -22.68
CA ALA A 370 -2.13 -14.97 -22.64
C ALA A 370 -1.23 -15.68 -21.62
N ARG A 371 0.06 -15.30 -21.53
CA ARG A 371 1.00 -15.82 -20.53
C ARG A 371 0.63 -15.39 -19.11
N HIS A 372 0.23 -14.13 -18.94
CA HIS A 372 -0.29 -13.64 -17.66
C HIS A 372 -1.48 -14.46 -17.17
N ASN A 373 -2.43 -14.79 -18.07
CA ASN A 373 -3.56 -15.65 -17.73
C ASN A 373 -3.11 -17.06 -17.30
N THR A 374 -2.04 -17.61 -17.90
CA THR A 374 -1.43 -18.87 -17.44
C THR A 374 -0.88 -18.73 -16.02
N TYR A 375 -0.18 -17.65 -15.70
CA TYR A 375 0.32 -17.40 -14.33
C TYR A 375 -0.83 -17.29 -13.30
N LEU A 376 -1.92 -16.59 -13.65
CA LEU A 376 -3.13 -16.53 -12.82
C LEU A 376 -3.73 -17.92 -12.60
N GLN A 377 -3.84 -18.73 -13.66
CA GLN A 377 -4.36 -20.10 -13.58
C GLN A 377 -3.49 -20.98 -12.67
N GLU A 378 -2.17 -20.92 -12.82
CA GLU A 378 -1.22 -21.73 -12.02
C GLU A 378 -1.23 -21.34 -10.54
N SER A 379 -1.24 -20.04 -10.25
CA SER A 379 -1.20 -19.53 -8.87
C SER A 379 -2.53 -19.67 -8.12
N THR A 380 -3.67 -19.69 -8.83
CA THR A 380 -5.00 -19.63 -8.20
C THR A 380 -5.88 -20.85 -8.48
N ASN A 381 -5.53 -21.69 -9.45
CA ASN A 381 -6.38 -22.74 -10.03
C ASN A 381 -7.71 -22.21 -10.62
N HIS A 382 -7.85 -20.90 -10.84
CA HIS A 382 -9.01 -20.30 -11.48
C HIS A 382 -8.85 -20.34 -13.00
N ARG A 383 -9.73 -21.06 -13.70
CA ARG A 383 -9.58 -21.35 -15.14
C ARG A 383 -10.10 -20.24 -16.05
N ASP A 384 -11.25 -19.65 -15.70
CA ASP A 384 -12.02 -18.78 -16.58
C ASP A 384 -11.61 -17.31 -16.40
N ILE A 385 -10.41 -16.97 -16.88
CA ILE A 385 -9.87 -15.61 -16.82
C ILE A 385 -10.52 -14.75 -17.91
N GLY A 386 -11.58 -14.03 -17.54
CA GLY A 386 -12.30 -13.06 -18.38
C GLY A 386 -12.47 -11.69 -17.71
N HIS A 387 -13.19 -10.77 -18.36
CA HIS A 387 -13.41 -9.41 -17.85
C HIS A 387 -14.03 -9.39 -16.45
N SER A 388 -15.02 -10.25 -16.20
CA SER A 388 -15.66 -10.39 -14.88
C SER A 388 -14.67 -10.73 -13.76
N SER A 389 -13.72 -11.64 -14.04
CA SER A 389 -12.68 -12.00 -13.06
C SER A 389 -11.74 -10.83 -12.74
N THR A 390 -11.35 -10.05 -13.74
CA THR A 390 -10.51 -8.85 -13.56
C THR A 390 -11.27 -7.72 -12.86
N ILE A 391 -12.57 -7.56 -13.10
CA ILE A 391 -13.42 -6.61 -12.37
C ILE A 391 -13.54 -7.01 -10.91
N HIS A 392 -13.67 -8.30 -10.60
CA HIS A 392 -13.62 -8.79 -9.23
C HIS A 392 -12.26 -8.55 -8.58
N ASP A 393 -11.15 -8.76 -9.28
CA ASP A 393 -9.81 -8.47 -8.78
C ASP A 393 -9.65 -6.98 -8.44
N LEU A 394 -10.03 -6.09 -9.36
CA LEU A 394 -10.04 -4.64 -9.13
C LEU A 394 -10.94 -4.26 -7.95
N LYS A 395 -12.16 -4.81 -7.88
CA LYS A 395 -13.10 -4.60 -6.76
C LYS A 395 -12.44 -4.99 -5.43
N LEU A 396 -11.79 -6.16 -5.37
CA LEU A 396 -11.14 -6.65 -4.16
C LEU A 396 -9.93 -5.80 -3.78
N LEU A 397 -9.16 -5.31 -4.75
CA LEU A 397 -8.07 -4.36 -4.51
C LEU A 397 -8.58 -3.06 -3.89
N LEU A 398 -9.62 -2.46 -4.48
CA LEU A 398 -10.22 -1.23 -3.96
C LEU A 398 -10.88 -1.43 -2.59
N MET A 399 -11.50 -2.59 -2.36
CA MET A 399 -11.98 -2.95 -1.02
C MET A 399 -10.85 -3.16 -0.01
N ARG A 400 -9.66 -3.58 -0.44
CA ARG A 400 -8.48 -3.70 0.43
C ARG A 400 -8.03 -2.33 0.94
N PHE A 401 -8.01 -1.32 0.07
CA PHE A 401 -7.84 0.09 0.48
C PHE A 401 -8.94 0.48 1.45
N ALA A 402 -10.20 0.32 1.05
CA ALA A 402 -11.31 0.82 1.83
C ALA A 402 -11.45 0.16 3.22
N GLN A 403 -10.90 -1.03 3.41
CA GLN A 403 -10.83 -1.77 4.69
C GLN A 403 -9.51 -1.59 5.45
N GLU A 404 -8.61 -0.71 4.96
CA GLU A 404 -7.29 -0.43 5.55
C GLU A 404 -6.46 -1.70 5.76
N LYS A 405 -6.65 -2.72 4.89
CA LYS A 405 -5.95 -4.00 4.97
C LYS A 405 -4.52 -3.86 4.45
N SER A 406 -3.57 -4.52 5.11
CA SER A 406 -2.17 -4.54 4.69
C SER A 406 -2.02 -5.07 3.26
N PHE A 407 -1.22 -4.40 2.42
CA PHE A 407 -0.84 -4.85 1.08
C PHE A 407 0.44 -5.69 1.07
N HIS A 408 1.28 -5.57 2.10
CA HIS A 408 2.58 -6.23 2.18
C HIS A 408 2.54 -7.61 2.85
N GLU A 409 1.44 -7.95 3.54
CA GLU A 409 1.30 -9.21 4.29
C GLU A 409 1.55 -10.45 3.41
N ASP A 410 1.06 -10.42 2.16
CA ASP A 410 1.17 -11.54 1.23
C ASP A 410 2.52 -11.59 0.51
N THR A 411 3.09 -10.42 0.22
CA THR A 411 4.20 -10.23 -0.70
C THR A 411 5.54 -9.99 -0.03
N GLY A 412 5.55 -9.52 1.23
CA GLY A 412 6.75 -9.02 1.91
C GLY A 412 7.16 -7.60 1.49
N GLY A 413 6.34 -6.90 0.69
CA GLY A 413 6.61 -5.54 0.20
C GLY A 413 5.52 -4.99 -0.71
N GLY A 414 5.51 -3.67 -0.92
CA GLY A 414 4.52 -2.99 -1.77
C GLY A 414 3.36 -2.43 -0.96
N GLY A 415 3.46 -1.14 -0.61
CA GLY A 415 2.47 -0.43 0.20
C GLY A 415 1.26 0.07 -0.60
N PRO A 416 0.40 0.88 0.03
CA PRO A 416 -0.76 1.50 -0.62
C PRO A 416 -0.40 2.25 -1.92
N GLN A 417 0.73 2.96 -1.96
CA GLN A 417 1.16 3.68 -3.17
C GLN A 417 1.44 2.74 -4.35
N SER A 418 2.24 1.69 -4.15
CA SER A 418 2.52 0.69 -5.19
C SER A 418 1.24 0.10 -5.78
N ASN A 419 0.27 -0.20 -4.92
CA ASN A 419 -0.98 -0.82 -5.35
C ASN A 419 -1.94 0.19 -6.02
N MET A 420 -1.90 1.47 -5.64
CA MET A 420 -2.66 2.53 -6.31
C MET A 420 -2.15 2.80 -7.73
N HIS A 421 -0.84 2.65 -7.96
CA HIS A 421 -0.26 2.71 -9.30
C HIS A 421 -0.72 1.57 -10.22
N MET A 422 -1.14 0.42 -9.67
CA MET A 422 -1.61 -0.73 -10.46
C MET A 422 -3.06 -0.59 -10.97
N VAL A 423 -3.90 0.18 -10.27
CA VAL A 423 -5.33 0.37 -10.57
C VAL A 423 -5.62 0.67 -12.06
N PRO A 424 -4.98 1.65 -12.74
CA PRO A 424 -5.29 1.94 -14.13
C PRO A 424 -4.96 0.77 -15.07
N TYR A 425 -3.99 -0.08 -14.71
CA TYR A 425 -3.57 -1.19 -15.55
C TYR A 425 -4.46 -2.43 -15.40
N LEU A 426 -5.08 -2.64 -14.23
CA LEU A 426 -6.18 -3.62 -14.09
C LEU A 426 -7.42 -3.18 -14.90
N ILE A 427 -7.75 -1.89 -14.88
CA ILE A 427 -8.81 -1.32 -15.72
C ILE A 427 -8.49 -1.56 -17.21
N HIS A 428 -7.26 -1.29 -17.63
CA HIS A 428 -6.83 -1.50 -19.02
C HIS A 428 -6.93 -2.97 -19.46
N MET A 429 -6.54 -3.91 -18.60
CA MET A 429 -6.67 -5.35 -18.86
C MET A 429 -8.14 -5.74 -19.07
N ALA A 430 -9.04 -5.31 -18.19
CA ALA A 430 -10.46 -5.60 -18.32
C ALA A 430 -11.06 -4.95 -19.58
N LEU A 431 -10.69 -3.72 -19.90
CA LEU A 431 -11.11 -3.03 -21.12
C LEU A 431 -10.64 -3.75 -22.39
N TYR A 432 -9.41 -4.27 -22.41
CA TYR A 432 -8.91 -5.05 -23.54
C TYR A 432 -9.81 -6.26 -23.81
N VAL A 433 -10.17 -7.02 -22.77
CA VAL A 433 -11.07 -8.17 -22.90
C VAL A 433 -12.47 -7.73 -23.34
N ILE A 434 -13.02 -6.66 -22.76
CA ILE A 434 -14.34 -6.12 -23.14
C ILE A 434 -14.39 -5.71 -24.61
N ASN A 435 -13.37 -4.99 -25.08
CA ASN A 435 -13.30 -4.46 -26.45
C ASN A 435 -13.09 -5.58 -27.48
N THR A 436 -12.21 -6.54 -27.19
CA THR A 436 -11.92 -7.66 -28.11
C THR A 436 -13.07 -8.66 -28.19
N THR A 437 -13.74 -8.94 -27.07
CA THR A 437 -14.93 -9.82 -27.03
C THR A 437 -16.24 -9.12 -27.39
N ARG A 438 -16.22 -7.79 -27.53
CA ARG A 438 -17.35 -6.93 -27.92
C ARG A 438 -18.56 -7.09 -26.99
N VAL A 439 -18.32 -7.28 -25.70
CA VAL A 439 -19.38 -7.48 -24.69
C VAL A 439 -19.87 -6.17 -24.05
N SER A 440 -19.25 -5.02 -24.34
CA SER A 440 -19.55 -3.73 -23.71
C SER A 440 -21.05 -3.39 -23.70
N LYS A 441 -21.74 -3.46 -24.85
CA LYS A 441 -23.18 -3.16 -24.95
C LYS A 441 -24.06 -4.09 -24.11
N LYS A 442 -23.67 -5.37 -24.00
CA LYS A 442 -24.41 -6.35 -23.20
C LYS A 442 -24.25 -6.00 -21.71
N GLU A 443 -23.01 -5.79 -21.26
CA GLU A 443 -22.72 -5.47 -19.86
C GLU A 443 -23.31 -4.13 -19.44
N GLU A 444 -23.31 -3.13 -20.32
CA GLU A 444 -23.90 -1.81 -20.07
C GLU A 444 -25.41 -1.93 -19.88
N SER A 445 -26.10 -2.71 -20.71
CA SER A 445 -27.55 -2.96 -20.54
C SER A 445 -27.87 -3.63 -19.19
N VAL A 446 -27.02 -4.54 -18.71
CA VAL A 446 -27.19 -5.17 -17.40
C VAL A 446 -26.92 -4.17 -16.27
N LEU A 447 -25.86 -3.37 -16.37
CA LEU A 447 -25.53 -2.32 -15.41
C LEU A 447 -26.66 -1.27 -15.32
N MET A 448 -27.24 -0.86 -16.45
CA MET A 448 -28.38 0.03 -16.49
C MET A 448 -29.62 -0.60 -15.86
N SER A 449 -29.90 -1.89 -16.11
CA SER A 449 -31.00 -2.61 -15.44
C SER A 449 -30.81 -2.66 -13.92
N TYR A 450 -29.57 -2.84 -13.44
CA TYR A 450 -29.23 -2.75 -12.02
C TYR A 450 -29.53 -1.36 -11.46
N LEU A 451 -29.13 -0.29 -12.15
CA LEU A 451 -29.34 1.10 -11.74
C LEU A 451 -30.83 1.51 -11.74
N GLU A 452 -31.60 1.01 -12.71
CA GLU A 452 -33.02 1.32 -12.88
C GLU A 452 -33.94 0.46 -12.01
N THR A 453 -33.39 -0.58 -11.34
CA THR A 453 -34.19 -1.42 -10.45
C THR A 453 -34.80 -0.59 -9.32
N THR A 454 -36.13 -0.61 -9.19
CA THR A 454 -36.90 0.10 -8.15
C THR A 454 -37.38 -0.81 -7.01
N SER A 455 -37.25 -2.13 -7.16
CA SER A 455 -37.68 -3.11 -6.16
C SER A 455 -36.70 -3.14 -4.97
N SER A 456 -37.16 -2.71 -3.80
CA SER A 456 -36.37 -2.73 -2.55
C SER A 456 -35.89 -4.14 -2.18
N GLU A 457 -36.74 -5.17 -2.34
CA GLU A 457 -36.36 -6.58 -2.11
C GLU A 457 -35.14 -6.96 -2.97
N LYS A 458 -35.18 -6.66 -4.28
CA LYS A 458 -34.05 -6.93 -5.18
C LYS A 458 -32.79 -6.11 -4.83
N MET A 459 -32.94 -4.88 -4.35
CA MET A 459 -31.79 -4.08 -3.91
C MET A 459 -31.08 -4.75 -2.74
N ILE A 460 -31.84 -5.23 -1.76
CA ILE A 460 -31.30 -5.90 -0.57
C ILE A 460 -30.70 -7.26 -0.95
N GLU A 461 -31.40 -8.07 -1.76
CA GLU A 461 -30.90 -9.36 -2.23
C GLU A 461 -29.55 -9.24 -2.96
N SER A 462 -29.39 -8.23 -3.83
CA SER A 462 -28.14 -7.97 -4.55
C SER A 462 -26.94 -7.71 -3.63
N SER A 463 -27.17 -7.36 -2.36
CA SER A 463 -26.10 -7.17 -1.37
C SER A 463 -25.39 -8.47 -1.00
N TYR A 464 -25.96 -9.64 -1.33
CA TYR A 464 -25.42 -10.97 -1.02
C TYR A 464 -25.11 -11.79 -2.29
N GLU A 465 -24.97 -11.13 -3.43
CA GLU A 465 -24.57 -11.74 -4.70
C GLU A 465 -23.08 -11.50 -4.96
N ALA A 466 -22.46 -12.34 -5.80
CA ALA A 466 -21.09 -12.10 -6.26
C ALA A 466 -20.97 -10.76 -7.02
N GLU A 467 -21.96 -10.48 -7.86
CA GLU A 467 -22.16 -9.23 -8.62
C GLU A 467 -22.94 -8.21 -7.76
N SER A 468 -22.44 -7.95 -6.55
CA SER A 468 -23.03 -6.99 -5.63
C SER A 468 -22.90 -5.54 -6.10
N PRO A 469 -23.55 -4.56 -5.44
CA PRO A 469 -23.30 -3.14 -5.67
C PRO A 469 -21.82 -2.73 -5.79
N LEU A 470 -20.90 -3.40 -5.07
CA LEU A 470 -19.46 -3.20 -5.21
C LEU A 470 -18.95 -3.57 -6.62
N TYR A 471 -19.43 -4.68 -7.19
CA TYR A 471 -19.08 -5.10 -8.54
C TYR A 471 -19.63 -4.14 -9.58
N TRP A 472 -20.91 -3.77 -9.50
CA TRP A 472 -21.54 -2.88 -10.48
C TRP A 472 -20.96 -1.47 -10.46
N MET A 473 -20.59 -0.96 -9.28
CA MET A 473 -19.87 0.31 -9.16
C MET A 473 -18.49 0.24 -9.81
N THR A 474 -17.77 -0.88 -9.63
CA THR A 474 -16.49 -1.11 -10.31
C THR A 474 -16.69 -1.20 -11.82
N MET A 475 -17.70 -1.93 -12.30
CA MET A 475 -18.05 -2.06 -13.72
C MET A 475 -18.35 -0.69 -14.36
N SER A 476 -18.99 0.22 -13.62
CA SER A 476 -19.29 1.57 -14.11
C SER A 476 -18.04 2.30 -14.62
N ILE A 477 -16.89 2.14 -13.98
CA ILE A 477 -15.63 2.75 -14.44
C ILE A 477 -15.33 2.41 -15.89
N LEU A 478 -15.61 1.16 -16.28
CA LEU A 478 -15.25 0.64 -17.60
C LEU A 478 -16.26 1.03 -18.69
N LEU A 479 -17.51 1.32 -18.32
CA LEU A 479 -18.63 1.45 -19.27
C LEU A 479 -19.29 2.83 -19.30
N HIS A 480 -19.25 3.58 -18.20
CA HIS A 480 -19.87 4.89 -18.10
C HIS A 480 -18.83 6.01 -18.11
N THR A 481 -19.08 7.02 -18.94
CA THR A 481 -18.36 8.30 -18.92
C THR A 481 -18.50 9.00 -17.57
N ALA A 482 -17.63 9.98 -17.29
CA ALA A 482 -17.74 10.82 -16.10
C ALA A 482 -19.11 11.54 -16.00
N SER A 483 -19.71 11.90 -17.14
CA SER A 483 -21.05 12.49 -17.17
C SER A 483 -22.13 11.50 -16.72
N THR A 484 -22.08 10.27 -17.23
CA THR A 484 -23.04 9.21 -16.87
C THR A 484 -22.82 8.75 -15.43
N TRP A 485 -21.57 8.66 -14.97
CA TRP A 485 -21.25 8.48 -13.55
C TRP A 485 -21.91 9.57 -12.70
N ASN A 486 -21.70 10.85 -12.99
CA ASN A 486 -22.29 11.95 -12.22
C ASN A 486 -23.82 11.90 -12.16
N LYS A 487 -24.48 11.42 -13.23
CA LYS A 487 -25.93 11.20 -13.25
C LYS A 487 -26.39 10.08 -12.32
N HIS A 488 -25.58 9.02 -12.15
CA HIS A 488 -25.94 7.82 -11.41
C HIS A 488 -25.20 7.64 -10.07
N ARG A 489 -24.24 8.52 -9.74
CA ARG A 489 -23.38 8.41 -8.55
C ARG A 489 -24.18 8.39 -7.26
N VAL A 490 -25.29 9.11 -7.17
CA VAL A 490 -26.17 9.08 -5.99
C VAL A 490 -26.92 7.75 -5.89
N THR A 491 -27.36 7.16 -7.01
CA THR A 491 -27.98 5.83 -7.02
C THR A 491 -27.01 4.77 -6.52
N HIS A 492 -25.77 4.79 -7.01
CA HIS A 492 -24.69 3.95 -6.53
C HIS A 492 -24.45 4.11 -5.02
N LEU A 493 -24.40 5.35 -4.52
CA LEU A 493 -24.24 5.65 -3.10
C LEU A 493 -25.37 5.04 -2.25
N LYS A 494 -26.63 5.22 -2.67
CA LYS A 494 -27.79 4.62 -1.98
C LYS A 494 -27.68 3.10 -1.91
N ARG A 495 -27.24 2.45 -2.99
CA ARG A 495 -27.02 1.00 -3.02
C ARG A 495 -25.90 0.55 -2.09
N MET A 496 -24.86 1.36 -1.91
CA MET A 496 -23.78 1.09 -0.96
C MET A 496 -24.25 1.20 0.49
N ILE A 497 -25.08 2.20 0.81
CA ILE A 497 -25.68 2.35 2.14
C ILE A 497 -26.56 1.14 2.47
N ILE A 498 -27.43 0.73 1.53
CA ILE A 498 -28.27 -0.47 1.70
C ILE A 498 -27.41 -1.72 1.87
N LEU A 499 -26.36 -1.88 1.07
CA LEU A 499 -25.43 -3.01 1.16
C LEU A 499 -24.74 -3.07 2.52
N ALA A 500 -24.20 -1.94 2.99
CA ALA A 500 -23.53 -1.84 4.28
C ALA A 500 -24.47 -2.22 5.42
N HIS A 501 -25.66 -1.62 5.42
CA HIS A 501 -26.66 -1.82 6.46
C HIS A 501 -27.20 -3.25 6.48
N ALA A 502 -27.54 -3.81 5.31
CA ALA A 502 -28.01 -5.18 5.20
C ALA A 502 -26.97 -6.16 5.74
N ARG A 503 -25.71 -6.05 5.28
CA ARG A 503 -24.61 -6.94 5.70
C ARG A 503 -24.27 -6.81 7.18
N HIS A 504 -24.45 -5.64 7.78
CA HIS A 504 -24.27 -5.44 9.20
C HIS A 504 -25.36 -6.14 10.02
N LEU A 505 -26.63 -5.92 9.66
CA LEU A 505 -27.76 -6.50 10.39
C LEU A 505 -27.90 -8.01 10.19
N GLN A 506 -27.56 -8.51 9.00
CA GLN A 506 -27.64 -9.93 8.67
C GLN A 506 -26.41 -10.42 7.90
N PRO A 507 -25.27 -10.65 8.58
CA PRO A 507 -24.06 -11.14 7.91
C PRO A 507 -24.23 -12.51 7.23
N SER A 508 -25.15 -13.34 7.73
CA SER A 508 -25.29 -14.76 7.36
C SER A 508 -26.07 -15.02 6.08
N GLY A 509 -26.66 -14.02 5.42
CA GLY A 509 -27.27 -14.23 4.12
C GLY A 509 -28.55 -13.45 3.88
N PRO A 510 -29.21 -13.75 2.75
CA PRO A 510 -30.09 -12.80 2.11
C PRO A 510 -31.38 -12.67 2.91
N ILE A 511 -31.80 -11.42 3.01
CA ILE A 511 -33.03 -11.00 3.65
C ILE A 511 -33.87 -10.27 2.63
N LYS A 512 -35.18 -10.46 2.70
CA LYS A 512 -36.13 -9.80 1.78
C LYS A 512 -36.43 -8.37 2.16
N ALA A 513 -36.22 -8.03 3.42
CA ALA A 513 -36.44 -6.71 4.01
C ALA A 513 -35.40 -6.48 5.12
N LEU A 514 -35.02 -5.22 5.31
CA LEU A 514 -34.11 -4.82 6.38
C LEU A 514 -34.77 -5.07 7.76
N PRO A 515 -34.10 -5.74 8.71
CA PRO A 515 -34.63 -6.00 10.04
C PRO A 515 -34.88 -4.72 10.86
N SER A 516 -34.07 -3.70 10.62
CA SER A 516 -34.18 -2.35 11.19
C SER A 516 -33.99 -1.35 10.06
N LYS A 517 -34.61 -0.17 10.19
CA LYS A 517 -34.41 0.98 9.30
C LYS A 517 -33.74 2.15 10.04
N ASN A 518 -33.39 1.94 11.30
CA ASN A 518 -32.68 2.96 12.07
C ASN A 518 -31.24 3.04 11.56
N GLU A 519 -30.75 4.26 11.38
CA GLU A 519 -29.35 4.50 11.05
C GLU A 519 -28.42 3.93 12.14
N GLU A 520 -27.38 3.24 11.70
CA GLU A 520 -26.33 2.68 12.56
C GLU A 520 -25.14 3.64 12.67
N ASP A 521 -24.15 3.29 13.50
CA ASP A 521 -22.91 4.07 13.61
C ASP A 521 -22.18 4.21 12.26
N TYR A 522 -21.57 5.38 12.02
CA TYR A 522 -20.85 5.69 10.78
C TYR A 522 -19.82 4.61 10.40
N THR A 523 -19.17 3.97 11.38
CA THR A 523 -18.17 2.92 11.14
C THR A 523 -18.74 1.71 10.38
N VAL A 524 -20.06 1.47 10.44
CA VAL A 524 -20.75 0.44 9.65
C VAL A 524 -20.69 0.76 8.16
N TYR A 525 -20.82 2.04 7.80
CA TYR A 525 -20.87 2.51 6.43
C TYR A 525 -19.49 2.90 5.89
N LYS A 526 -18.57 3.31 6.77
CA LYS A 526 -17.27 3.93 6.44
C LYS A 526 -16.55 3.23 5.29
N HIS A 527 -16.26 1.93 5.41
CA HIS A 527 -15.47 1.21 4.40
C HIS A 527 -16.18 1.16 3.02
N TYR A 528 -17.51 1.18 2.98
CA TYR A 528 -18.27 1.22 1.72
C TYR A 528 -18.33 2.63 1.11
N LEU A 529 -18.35 3.65 1.97
CA LEU A 529 -18.27 5.06 1.56
C LEU A 529 -16.86 5.41 1.06
N VAL A 530 -15.81 4.94 1.73
CA VAL A 530 -14.41 5.08 1.27
C VAL A 530 -14.23 4.39 -0.09
N PHE A 531 -14.78 3.18 -0.27
CA PHE A 531 -14.78 2.52 -1.58
C PHE A 531 -15.43 3.39 -2.66
N TYR A 532 -16.60 3.96 -2.37
CA TYR A 532 -17.27 4.92 -3.26
C TYR A 532 -16.38 6.13 -3.58
N GLY A 533 -15.76 6.73 -2.56
CA GLY A 533 -14.88 7.88 -2.71
C GLY A 533 -13.67 7.59 -3.59
N ILE A 534 -13.10 6.39 -3.50
CA ILE A 534 -12.01 5.96 -4.39
C ILE A 534 -12.50 5.84 -5.83
N ILE A 535 -13.68 5.25 -6.08
CA ILE A 535 -14.27 5.16 -7.43
C ILE A 535 -14.50 6.57 -8.01
N ASP A 536 -15.11 7.47 -7.25
CA ASP A 536 -15.35 8.85 -7.66
C ASP A 536 -14.01 9.59 -7.92
N GLY A 537 -13.03 9.36 -7.04
CA GLY A 537 -11.68 9.87 -7.18
C GLY A 537 -10.94 9.36 -8.42
N ILE A 538 -11.20 8.12 -8.88
CA ILE A 538 -10.68 7.59 -10.16
C ILE A 538 -11.21 8.42 -11.33
N TYR A 539 -12.51 8.73 -11.37
CA TYR A 539 -13.08 9.61 -12.41
C TYR A 539 -12.47 11.01 -12.37
N LYS A 540 -12.32 11.60 -11.17
CA LYS A 540 -11.81 12.98 -10.99
C LYS A 540 -10.31 13.12 -11.24
N ASN A 541 -9.51 12.07 -11.00
CA ASN A 541 -8.06 12.15 -11.07
C ASN A 541 -7.46 11.43 -12.27
N PHE A 542 -7.87 10.18 -12.55
CA PHE A 542 -7.26 9.38 -13.61
C PHE A 542 -7.83 9.81 -14.97
N PHE A 543 -9.16 9.98 -15.04
CA PHE A 543 -9.88 10.08 -16.31
C PHE A 543 -10.44 11.47 -16.60
N LYS A 544 -9.97 12.49 -15.87
CA LYS A 544 -10.37 13.89 -16.03
C LYS A 544 -10.30 14.40 -17.49
N ASN A 545 -9.35 13.87 -18.26
CA ASN A 545 -9.08 14.29 -19.63
C ASN A 545 -9.63 13.32 -20.68
N VAL A 546 -10.44 12.33 -20.28
CA VAL A 546 -11.07 11.37 -21.21
C VAL A 546 -12.46 11.88 -21.59
N SER A 547 -12.71 11.98 -22.88
CA SER A 547 -14.00 12.45 -23.43
C SER A 547 -14.58 11.43 -24.42
N GLY A 548 -15.89 11.44 -24.60
CA GLY A 548 -16.59 10.57 -25.56
C GLY A 548 -18.02 10.29 -25.12
N THR A 549 -18.74 9.51 -25.93
CA THR A 549 -20.03 8.91 -25.51
C THR A 549 -19.78 7.61 -24.74
N ASP A 550 -20.79 7.11 -24.02
CA ASP A 550 -20.68 5.81 -23.31
C ASP A 550 -20.36 4.65 -24.28
N GLU A 551 -20.83 4.70 -25.53
CA GLU A 551 -20.47 3.68 -26.55
C GLU A 551 -18.99 3.71 -26.93
N GLN A 552 -18.35 4.88 -26.88
CA GLN A 552 -16.93 5.07 -27.20
C GLN A 552 -16.04 4.93 -25.96
N TRP A 553 -16.62 5.06 -24.77
CA TRP A 553 -15.90 5.15 -23.51
C TRP A 553 -14.91 4.00 -23.28
N PRO A 554 -15.27 2.70 -23.42
CA PRO A 554 -14.33 1.62 -23.21
C PRO A 554 -13.08 1.68 -24.11
N SER A 555 -13.25 2.13 -25.35
CA SER A 555 -12.16 2.27 -26.32
C SER A 555 -11.30 3.50 -26.03
N ASN A 556 -11.93 4.65 -25.79
CA ASN A 556 -11.24 5.91 -25.50
C ASN A 556 -10.45 5.82 -24.18
N LEU A 557 -11.02 5.15 -23.17
CA LEU A 557 -10.39 4.94 -21.88
C LEU A 557 -9.16 4.02 -22.00
N ALA A 558 -9.27 2.92 -22.75
CA ALA A 558 -8.14 2.03 -23.02
C ALA A 558 -7.00 2.77 -23.75
N ASP A 559 -7.36 3.55 -24.78
CA ASP A 559 -6.39 4.34 -25.53
C ASP A 559 -5.73 5.43 -24.67
N TYR A 560 -6.49 6.09 -23.79
CA TYR A 560 -5.93 7.04 -22.84
C TYR A 560 -4.93 6.37 -21.90
N ILE A 561 -5.27 5.24 -21.29
CA ILE A 561 -4.37 4.55 -20.35
C ILE A 561 -3.06 4.12 -21.05
N ARG A 562 -3.17 3.67 -22.30
CA ARG A 562 -2.04 3.29 -23.15
C ARG A 562 -1.03 4.42 -23.40
N HIS A 563 -1.47 5.67 -23.41
CA HIS A 563 -0.66 6.83 -23.83
C HIS A 563 -0.27 7.79 -22.70
N ASN A 564 -0.68 7.54 -21.46
CA ASN A 564 -0.58 8.52 -20.37
C ASN A 564 -0.01 7.93 -19.07
N ASP A 565 0.98 7.04 -19.17
CA ASP A 565 1.56 6.35 -18.01
C ASP A 565 2.14 7.30 -16.94
N GLU A 566 2.91 8.32 -17.34
CA GLU A 566 3.44 9.32 -16.40
C GLU A 566 2.32 10.13 -15.71
N ALA A 567 1.29 10.52 -16.47
CA ALA A 567 0.16 11.27 -15.93
C ALA A 567 -0.67 10.41 -14.96
N LEU A 568 -0.81 9.11 -15.26
CA LEU A 568 -1.48 8.14 -14.40
C LEU A 568 -0.71 7.89 -13.11
N MET A 569 0.62 7.78 -13.14
CA MET A 569 1.45 7.69 -11.92
C MET A 569 1.20 8.86 -10.99
N LYS A 570 1.27 10.09 -11.52
CA LYS A 570 0.97 11.32 -10.74
C LYS A 570 -0.48 11.36 -10.25
N ALA A 571 -1.42 10.84 -11.04
CA ALA A 571 -2.82 10.79 -10.65
C ALA A 571 -3.08 9.77 -9.53
N SER A 572 -2.40 8.63 -9.53
CA SER A 572 -2.41 7.63 -8.45
C SER A 572 -1.87 8.20 -7.15
N GLU A 573 -0.77 8.96 -7.18
CA GLU A 573 -0.24 9.63 -5.98
C GLU A 573 -1.23 10.66 -5.41
N ARG A 574 -1.85 11.48 -6.27
CA ARG A 574 -2.89 12.43 -5.84
C ARG A 574 -4.10 11.72 -5.24
N LEU A 575 -4.60 10.68 -5.90
CA LEU A 575 -5.75 9.92 -5.41
C LEU A 575 -5.42 9.23 -4.07
N LEU A 576 -4.21 8.73 -3.90
CA LEU A 576 -3.76 8.16 -2.64
C LEU A 576 -3.75 9.23 -1.53
N GLY A 577 -3.26 10.44 -1.82
CA GLY A 577 -3.32 11.58 -0.90
C GLY A 577 -4.75 11.89 -0.45
N ILE A 578 -5.68 12.07 -1.40
CA ILE A 578 -7.11 12.30 -1.09
C ILE A 578 -7.69 11.16 -0.25
N TYR A 579 -7.35 9.92 -0.58
CA TYR A 579 -7.78 8.76 0.19
C TYR A 579 -7.27 8.81 1.65
N MET A 580 -5.99 9.08 1.87
CA MET A 580 -5.37 9.08 3.20
C MET A 580 -5.74 10.29 4.04
N ASP A 581 -5.76 11.48 3.42
CA ASP A 581 -5.84 12.76 4.11
C ASP A 581 -7.27 13.30 4.21
N GLU A 582 -8.20 12.83 3.35
CA GLU A 582 -9.58 13.34 3.30
C GLU A 582 -10.63 12.25 3.52
N LEU A 583 -10.56 11.12 2.79
CA LEU A 583 -11.58 10.07 2.88
C LEU A 583 -11.48 9.24 4.17
N LEU A 584 -10.28 8.77 4.55
CA LEU A 584 -10.09 7.97 5.76
C LEU A 584 -10.38 8.71 7.08
N PRO A 585 -10.04 10.02 7.22
CA PRO A 585 -10.29 10.75 8.46
C PRO A 585 -11.77 11.02 8.73
N CYS A 586 -12.64 10.91 7.72
CA CYS A 586 -14.08 11.11 7.89
C CYS A 586 -14.63 10.29 9.06
N THR A 587 -15.40 10.95 9.91
CA THR A 587 -16.02 10.39 11.13
C THR A 587 -17.54 10.40 11.09
N SER A 588 -18.14 11.03 10.08
CA SER A 588 -19.59 11.12 9.91
C SER A 588 -19.99 11.14 8.43
N PHE A 589 -21.27 10.84 8.14
CA PHE A 589 -21.78 10.88 6.77
C PHE A 589 -21.83 12.31 6.18
N PRO A 590 -22.22 13.37 6.93
CA PRO A 590 -22.14 14.74 6.42
C PRO A 590 -20.71 15.17 6.06
N GLU A 591 -19.72 14.82 6.88
CA GLU A 591 -18.30 15.08 6.58
C GLU A 591 -17.86 14.36 5.30
N PHE A 592 -18.25 13.10 5.14
CA PHE A 592 -18.01 12.37 3.90
C PHE A 592 -18.69 13.03 2.68
N CYS A 593 -19.91 13.54 2.82
CA CYS A 593 -20.60 14.25 1.74
C CYS A 593 -19.90 15.55 1.33
N ASP A 594 -19.26 16.24 2.28
CA ASP A 594 -18.43 17.42 1.99
C ASP A 594 -17.20 17.02 1.17
N VAL A 595 -16.40 16.08 1.69
CA VAL A 595 -15.18 15.57 1.02
C VAL A 595 -15.48 14.97 -0.36
N ALA A 596 -16.58 14.22 -0.50
CA ALA A 596 -16.97 13.61 -1.77
C ALA A 596 -17.64 14.58 -2.76
N GLU A 597 -17.79 15.87 -2.41
CA GLU A 597 -18.48 16.89 -3.19
C GLU A 597 -19.89 16.44 -3.59
N LEU A 598 -20.68 16.06 -2.57
CA LEU A 598 -22.07 15.59 -2.70
C LEU A 598 -23.08 16.57 -2.11
N LEU A 599 -22.66 17.65 -1.45
CA LEU A 599 -23.56 18.62 -0.82
C LEU A 599 -24.42 19.41 -1.84
N ASP A 600 -24.03 19.43 -3.11
CA ASP A 600 -24.80 20.02 -4.20
C ASP A 600 -25.99 19.14 -4.63
N VAL A 601 -25.87 17.82 -4.43
CA VAL A 601 -26.88 16.82 -4.82
C VAL A 601 -27.61 16.17 -3.64
N ILE A 602 -27.07 16.28 -2.42
CA ILE A 602 -27.66 15.81 -1.16
C ILE A 602 -27.90 17.02 -0.27
N SER A 603 -29.13 17.52 -0.26
CA SER A 603 -29.52 18.74 0.48
C SER A 603 -29.59 18.57 2.00
N THR A 604 -29.78 17.34 2.48
CA THR A 604 -29.93 17.01 3.91
C THR A 604 -29.09 15.79 4.27
N PRO A 605 -27.75 15.92 4.33
CA PRO A 605 -26.86 14.80 4.66
C PRO A 605 -27.19 14.14 6.00
N GLU A 606 -27.69 14.91 6.98
CA GLU A 606 -27.99 14.43 8.33
C GLU A 606 -29.12 13.40 8.39
N THR A 607 -30.06 13.41 7.43
CA THR A 607 -31.17 12.45 7.37
C THR A 607 -31.04 11.47 6.21
N PHE A 608 -30.06 11.66 5.33
CA PHE A 608 -29.99 10.95 4.06
C PHE A 608 -29.90 9.44 4.21
N ILE A 609 -29.11 8.93 5.16
CA ILE A 609 -29.03 7.47 5.40
C ILE A 609 -30.40 6.95 5.84
N THR A 610 -31.03 7.59 6.82
CA THR A 610 -32.38 7.23 7.28
C THR A 610 -33.42 7.28 6.16
N ASP A 611 -33.35 8.27 5.27
CA ASP A 611 -34.27 8.40 4.12
C ASP A 611 -34.05 7.31 3.05
N VAL A 612 -32.87 6.70 3.02
CA VAL A 612 -32.51 5.62 2.09
C VAL A 612 -32.94 4.24 2.59
N LEU A 613 -32.96 4.02 3.92
CA LEU A 613 -33.27 2.72 4.55
C LEU A 613 -34.78 2.41 4.60
#